data_AF-A0A2G9R9G6-F1
#
_entry.id   AF-A0A2G9R9G6-F1
#
_cell.length_a   1.000
_cell.length_b   1.000
_cell.length_c   1.000
_cell.angle_alpha   90.00
_cell.angle_beta   90.00
_cell.angle_gamma   90.00
#
_symmetry.space_group_name_H-M   'P 1'
#
loop_
_entity.id
_entity.type
_entity.pdbx_description
1 polymer ?
#
loop_
_entity_poly.entity_id
_entity_poly.type
_entity_poly.pdbx_seq_one_letter_code
_entity_poly.pdbx_strand_id
1 'polypeptide(L)'
;MDFANWKCVWQCRTAFSVHLMKFSPDGEFFATAGKDDCLVKVWYNTESWHAAVTSPVTSPEKEPQGEVDFSFIYLAHPRAVNGFSWRKTSKFMPRLVHSVK
;
A
#
# COMPACT_ATOMS: atom_id res chain seq x y z
N MET A 1 20.77 -10.88 -25.76
CA MET A 1 20.28 -11.27 -24.42
C MET A 1 19.87 -9.98 -23.74
N ASP A 2 18.59 -9.62 -23.82
CA ASP A 2 18.07 -8.42 -23.18
C ASP A 2 17.98 -8.69 -21.68
N PHE A 3 18.91 -8.09 -20.93
CA PHE A 3 18.71 -7.90 -19.49
C PHE A 3 17.43 -7.06 -19.35
N ALA A 4 16.42 -7.62 -18.69
CA ALA A 4 15.15 -6.93 -18.50
C ALA A 4 15.40 -5.49 -18.02
N ASN A 5 14.98 -4.51 -18.83
CA ASN A 5 15.10 -3.09 -18.51
C ASN A 5 14.15 -2.76 -17.36
N TRP A 6 14.64 -2.85 -16.13
CA TRP A 6 13.90 -2.41 -14.96
C TRP A 6 13.66 -0.91 -15.03
N LYS A 7 12.40 -0.50 -14.88
CA LYS A 7 11.99 0.90 -14.79
C LYS A 7 11.47 1.18 -13.39
N CYS A 8 11.96 2.26 -12.76
CA CYS A 8 11.35 2.78 -11.54
C CYS A 8 9.95 3.30 -11.89
N VAL A 9 8.91 2.70 -11.29
CA VAL A 9 7.51 3.07 -11.51
C VAL A 9 6.98 4.05 -10.46
N TRP A 10 7.59 4.08 -9.28
CA TRP A 10 7.24 4.98 -8.19
C TRP A 10 8.41 5.11 -7.22
N GLN A 11 8.57 6.31 -6.64
CA GLN A 11 9.49 6.55 -5.53
C GLN A 11 8.97 7.71 -4.68
N CYS A 12 9.27 7.67 -3.39
CA CYS A 12 9.08 8.83 -2.52
C CYS A 12 10.24 8.96 -1.53
N ARG A 13 10.46 10.16 -1.02
CA ARG A 13 11.38 10.40 0.09
C ARG A 13 10.61 10.33 1.41
N THR A 14 11.04 9.46 2.31
CA THR A 14 10.52 9.39 3.68
C THR A 14 11.26 10.37 4.60
N ALA A 15 10.61 10.80 5.68
CA ALA A 15 11.21 11.72 6.66
C ALA A 15 12.42 11.10 7.40
N PHE A 16 12.40 9.78 7.61
CA PHE A 16 13.48 9.00 8.18
C PHE A 16 13.83 7.81 7.28
N SER A 17 15.06 7.31 7.39
CA SER A 17 15.48 6.08 6.69
C SER A 17 14.60 4.91 7.10
N VAL A 18 14.10 4.16 6.12
CA VAL A 18 13.32 2.94 6.36
C VAL A 18 14.24 1.86 6.91
N HIS A 19 13.89 1.30 8.07
CA HIS A 19 14.65 0.23 8.72
C HIS A 19 13.90 -1.10 8.74
N LEU A 20 12.57 -1.04 8.68
CA LEU A 20 11.70 -2.21 8.60
C LEU A 20 10.76 -2.04 7.42
N MET A 21 10.56 -3.09 6.63
CA MET A 21 9.60 -3.13 5.53
C MET A 21 8.99 -4.53 5.41
N LYS A 22 7.66 -4.63 5.29
CA LYS A 22 6.96 -5.89 4.94
C LYS A 22 5.74 -5.63 4.07
N PHE A 23 5.57 -6.45 3.03
CA PHE A 23 4.35 -6.52 2.24
C PHE A 23 3.27 -7.33 2.95
N SER A 24 2.01 -6.94 2.80
CA SER A 24 0.88 -7.76 3.21
C SER A 24 0.81 -9.03 2.35
N PRO A 25 0.23 -10.13 2.87
CA PRO A 25 0.17 -11.39 2.12
C PRO A 25 -0.65 -11.33 0.82
N ASP A 26 -1.57 -10.38 0.70
CA ASP A 26 -2.41 -10.14 -0.48
C ASP A 26 -1.81 -9.14 -1.47
N GLY A 27 -0.75 -8.42 -1.09
CA GLY A 27 -0.08 -7.43 -1.95
C GLY A 27 -0.78 -6.06 -2.01
N GLU A 28 -1.91 -5.88 -1.33
CA GLU A 28 -2.68 -4.62 -1.33
C GLU A 28 -1.98 -3.52 -0.54
N PHE A 29 -1.17 -3.91 0.46
CA PHE A 29 -0.50 -2.99 1.36
C PHE A 29 0.98 -3.34 1.53
N PHE A 30 1.76 -2.34 1.92
CA PHE A 30 3.06 -2.57 2.53
C PHE A 30 3.27 -1.60 3.68
N ALA A 31 4.06 -2.00 4.66
CA ALA A 31 4.29 -1.22 5.85
C ALA A 31 5.78 -0.95 6.00
N THR A 32 6.11 0.24 6.46
CA THR A 32 7.48 0.70 6.72
C THR A 32 7.57 1.36 8.08
N ALA A 33 8.71 1.22 8.76
CA ALA A 33 9.02 1.99 9.97
C ALA A 33 10.49 2.46 9.97
N GLY A 34 10.72 3.62 10.56
CA GLY A 34 12.07 4.17 10.78
C GLY A 34 12.74 3.57 12.02
N LYS A 35 14.04 3.83 12.18
CA LYS A 35 14.76 3.48 13.41
C LYS A 35 14.31 4.37 14.55
N ASP A 36 14.07 3.76 15.71
CA ASP A 36 13.59 4.44 16.93
C ASP A 36 12.23 5.16 16.75
N ASP A 37 11.55 4.97 15.63
CA ASP A 37 10.27 5.58 15.32
C ASP A 37 9.13 4.82 16.03
N CYS A 38 8.19 5.55 16.60
CA CYS A 38 6.99 5.01 17.22
C CYS A 38 5.80 4.95 16.25
N LEU A 39 6.01 5.24 14.97
CA LEU A 39 5.00 5.21 13.93
C LEU A 39 5.30 4.14 12.88
N VAL A 40 4.30 3.30 12.58
CA VAL A 40 4.30 2.45 11.38
C VAL A 40 3.53 3.18 10.29
N LYS A 41 4.17 3.38 9.13
CA LYS A 41 3.50 3.89 7.95
C LYS A 41 2.97 2.73 7.11
N VAL A 42 1.66 2.69 6.89
CA VAL A 42 1.00 1.69 6.04
C VAL A 42 0.61 2.34 4.73
N TRP A 43 1.18 1.84 3.65
CA TRP A 43 1.02 2.33 2.29
C TRP A 43 -0.01 1.49 1.52
N TYR A 44 -0.76 2.14 0.63
CA TYR A 44 -1.75 1.53 -0.27
C TYR A 44 -1.78 2.25 -1.61
N ASN A 45 -2.11 1.52 -2.67
CA ASN A 45 -2.23 2.07 -4.02
C ASN A 45 -3.47 3.00 -4.09
N THR A 46 -3.32 4.20 -4.63
CA THR A 46 -4.43 5.16 -4.75
C THR A 46 -5.48 4.72 -5.79
N GLU A 47 -5.10 3.99 -6.83
CA GLU A 47 -6.00 3.44 -7.85
C GLU A 47 -6.88 2.32 -7.28
N SER A 48 -6.35 1.46 -6.39
CA SER A 48 -7.16 0.41 -5.76
C SER A 48 -8.22 0.99 -4.82
N TRP A 49 -7.97 2.16 -4.24
CA TRP A 49 -8.99 2.92 -3.50
C TRP A 49 -10.08 3.49 -4.42
N HIS A 50 -9.74 4.03 -5.58
CA HIS A 50 -10.74 4.54 -6.54
C HIS A 50 -11.68 3.42 -7.04
N ALA A 51 -11.16 2.23 -7.35
CA ALA A 51 -11.98 1.07 -7.72
C ALA A 51 -12.93 0.60 -6.58
N ALA A 52 -12.62 0.93 -5.32
CA ALA A 52 -13.43 0.61 -4.16
C ALA A 52 -14.50 1.66 -3.81
N VAL A 53 -14.52 2.81 -4.49
CA VAL A 53 -15.42 3.94 -4.16
C VAL A 53 -16.24 4.42 -5.37
N THR A 54 -15.76 4.22 -6.60
CA THR A 54 -16.48 4.62 -7.82
C THR A 54 -16.95 3.42 -8.64
N SER A 55 -18.28 3.29 -8.78
CA SER A 55 -18.94 2.42 -9.78
C SER A 55 -18.40 2.69 -11.19
N PRO A 56 -18.32 1.69 -12.10
CA PRO A 56 -17.64 1.86 -13.38
C PRO A 56 -18.50 2.73 -14.30
N VAL A 57 -18.19 4.02 -14.39
CA VAL A 57 -18.61 4.85 -15.51
C VAL A 57 -17.56 4.69 -16.61
N THR A 58 -17.96 3.94 -17.61
CA THR A 58 -17.24 3.63 -18.84
C THR A 58 -16.86 4.92 -19.59
N SER A 59 -15.57 5.12 -19.84
CA SER A 59 -15.10 5.89 -21.00
C SER A 59 -13.89 5.17 -21.60
N PRO A 60 -13.92 4.79 -22.89
CA PRO A 60 -12.77 4.18 -23.55
C PRO A 60 -11.76 5.27 -23.94
N GLU A 61 -10.50 4.87 -24.09
CA GLU A 61 -9.38 5.65 -24.66
C GLU A 61 -8.66 6.65 -23.72
N LYS A 62 -7.88 6.10 -22.80
CA LYS A 62 -6.52 6.59 -22.54
C LYS A 62 -5.65 5.39 -22.17
N GLU A 63 -4.52 5.25 -22.85
CA GLU A 63 -3.46 4.27 -22.58
C GLU A 63 -3.32 3.97 -21.07
N PRO A 64 -3.17 2.71 -20.63
CA PRO A 64 -2.98 2.37 -19.23
C PRO A 64 -1.54 2.68 -18.81
N GLN A 65 -1.17 3.96 -18.86
CA GLN A 65 0.01 4.51 -18.23
C GLN A 65 -0.44 5.40 -17.08
N GLY A 66 -1.37 4.89 -16.27
CA GLY A 66 -1.64 5.46 -14.94
C GLY A 66 -0.33 5.43 -14.17
N GLU A 67 0.13 6.60 -13.70
CA GLU A 67 1.29 6.69 -12.84
C GLU A 67 0.92 6.06 -11.51
N VAL A 68 1.52 4.90 -11.22
CA VAL A 68 1.27 4.18 -9.96
C VAL A 68 1.64 5.11 -8.81
N ASP A 69 0.67 5.44 -7.97
CA ASP A 69 0.90 6.27 -6.78
C ASP A 69 0.41 5.58 -5.51
N PHE A 70 1.05 5.93 -4.40
CA PHE A 70 0.78 5.34 -3.10
C PHE A 70 0.54 6.43 -2.06
N SER A 71 -0.61 6.32 -1.41
CA SER A 71 -0.92 7.07 -0.19
C SER A 71 -0.61 6.22 1.04
N PHE A 72 -0.66 6.84 2.23
CA PHE A 72 -0.36 6.14 3.47
C PHE A 72 -1.17 6.64 4.67
N ILE A 73 -1.27 5.78 5.68
CA ILE A 73 -1.72 6.12 7.03
C ILE A 73 -0.62 5.80 8.05
N TYR A 74 -0.72 6.41 9.23
CA TYR A 74 0.15 6.08 10.37
C TYR A 74 -0.60 5.26 11.41
N LEU A 75 0.06 4.23 11.93
CA LEU A 75 -0.35 3.50 13.12
C LEU A 75 0.65 3.80 14.23
N ALA A 76 0.16 4.37 15.33
CA ALA A 76 0.99 4.72 16.47
C ALA A 76 1.27 3.51 17.36
N HIS A 77 2.47 3.46 17.92
CA HIS A 77 2.90 2.50 18.91
C HIS A 77 3.40 3.27 20.15
N PRO A 78 3.18 2.78 21.38
CA PRO A 78 3.58 3.50 22.61
C PRO A 78 5.10 3.64 22.80
N ARG A 79 5.90 2.95 21.97
CA ARG A 79 7.37 2.94 21.99
C ARG A 79 7.92 2.77 20.58
N ALA A 80 9.23 2.89 20.41
CA ALA A 80 9.94 2.53 19.19
C ALA A 80 9.51 1.14 18.67
N VAL A 81 9.23 1.07 17.38
CA VAL A 81 8.81 -0.15 16.70
C VAL A 81 10.03 -0.98 16.34
N ASN A 82 10.22 -2.10 17.03
CA ASN A 82 11.33 -3.03 16.77
C ASN A 82 10.94 -4.15 15.78
N GLY A 83 9.66 -4.27 15.45
CA GLY A 83 9.16 -5.29 14.53
C GLY A 83 7.65 -5.20 14.38
N PHE A 84 7.15 -5.65 13.24
CA PHE A 84 5.72 -5.81 12.98
C PHE A 84 5.47 -7.02 12.06
N SER A 85 4.22 -7.49 12.03
CA SER A 85 3.79 -8.57 11.16
C SER A 85 2.36 -8.35 10.71
N TRP A 86 2.09 -8.67 9.46
CA TRP A 86 0.74 -8.70 8.93
C TRP A 86 -0.05 -9.86 9.53
N ARG A 87 -1.23 -9.58 10.05
CA ARG A 87 -2.17 -10.62 10.48
C ARG A 87 -2.71 -11.32 9.23
N LYS A 88 -2.71 -12.65 9.22
CA LYS A 88 -3.55 -13.42 8.28
C LYS A 88 -5.00 -13.25 8.71
N THR A 89 -5.78 -12.51 7.95
CA THR A 89 -7.19 -12.27 8.26
C THR A 89 -8.00 -13.47 7.74
N SER A 90 -8.78 -14.10 8.61
CA SER A 90 -9.63 -15.25 8.26
C SER A 90 -10.70 -14.88 7.23
N LYS A 91 -11.28 -15.87 6.53
CA LYS A 91 -12.43 -15.72 5.61
C LYS A 91 -13.59 -14.91 6.21
N PHE A 92 -13.72 -14.90 7.53
CA PHE A 92 -14.80 -14.24 8.27
C PHE A 92 -14.53 -12.76 8.61
N MET A 93 -13.31 -12.26 8.37
CA MET A 93 -13.07 -10.84 8.51
C MET A 93 -13.56 -10.15 7.24
N PRO A 94 -14.51 -9.20 7.31
CA PRO A 94 -15.01 -8.53 6.13
C PRO A 94 -13.84 -7.85 5.42
N ARG A 95 -13.48 -8.34 4.24
CA ARG A 95 -12.83 -7.49 3.25
C ARG A 95 -13.90 -6.48 2.85
N LEU A 96 -13.58 -5.19 2.76
CA LEU A 96 -14.49 -4.17 2.23
C LEU A 96 -14.80 -4.54 0.77
N VAL A 97 -15.68 -5.50 0.56
CA VAL A 97 -16.44 -5.69 -0.65
C VAL A 97 -17.66 -4.81 -0.43
N HIS A 98 -17.81 -3.79 -1.29
CA HIS A 98 -18.97 -2.93 -1.43
C HIS A 98 -20.26 -3.63 -0.97
N SER A 99 -20.62 -3.44 0.30
CA SER A 99 -21.92 -3.91 0.78
C SER A 99 -22.88 -2.79 0.46
N VAL A 100 -23.34 -2.79 -0.80
CA VAL A 100 -24.55 -2.09 -1.16
C VAL A 100 -25.70 -2.95 -0.63
N LYS A 101 -26.30 -2.50 0.46
CA LYS A 101 -27.70 -2.78 0.81
C LYS A 101 -28.32 -1.51 1.34
#